data_AF-W1SCR5-F1
#
_entry.id   AF-W1SCR5-F1
#
_cell.length_a   1.000
_cell.length_b   1.000
_cell.length_c   1.000
_cell.angle_alpha   90.00
_cell.angle_beta   90.00
_cell.angle_gamma   90.00
#
_symmetry.space_group_name_H-M   'P 1'
#
loop_
_entity.id
_entity.type
_entity.pdbx_description
1 polymer ?
#
loop_
_entity_poly.entity_id
_entity_poly.type
_entity_poly.pdbx_seq_one_letter_code
_entity_poly.pdbx_strand_id
1 'polypeptide(L)' 'MVMDAIRSTSKRGEIVLDPFGGSGSTLIAAEKTKCHGRLIKYEPSYCEVTIRR' A
#
# COMPACT_ATOMS: atom_id res chain seq x y z
N MET A 1 -6.23 -11.77 -0.21
CA MET A 1 -5.04 -11.85 -1.09
C MET A 1 -3.92 -10.91 -0.65
N VAL A 2 -4.02 -9.57 -0.83
CA VAL A 2 -2.89 -8.66 -0.48
C VAL A 2 -2.56 -8.64 1.02
N MET A 3 -3.57 -8.55 1.90
CA MET A 3 -3.34 -8.60 3.36
C MET A 3 -2.70 -9.92 3.81
N ASP A 4 -3.06 -11.04 3.17
CA ASP A 4 -2.54 -12.36 3.53
C ASP A 4 -1.07 -12.48 3.15
N ALA A 5 -0.69 -11.93 1.98
CA ALA A 5 0.70 -11.79 1.59
C ALA A 5 1.49 -10.97 2.62
N ILE A 6 1.01 -9.77 2.99
CA ILE A 6 1.69 -8.92 3.98
C ILE A 6 1.83 -9.64 5.34
N ARG A 7 0.79 -10.32 5.82
CA ARG A 7 0.85 -11.10 7.08
C ARG A 7 1.86 -12.25 7.03
N SER A 8 2.08 -12.81 5.84
CA SER A 8 2.97 -13.95 5.65
C SER A 8 4.43 -13.54 5.50
N THR A 9 4.70 -12.31 5.06
CA THR A 9 6.05 -11.86 4.66
C THR A 9 6.54 -10.61 5.38
N SER A 10 5.76 -10.03 6.28
CA SER A 10 6.12 -8.81 7.01
C SER A 10 5.69 -8.85 8.47
N LYS A 11 6.42 -8.11 9.30
CA LYS A 11 6.09 -7.86 10.70
C LYS A 11 5.41 -6.50 10.86
N ARG A 12 4.67 -6.36 11.96
CA ARG A 12 4.03 -5.08 12.32
C ARG A 12 5.08 -3.97 12.42
N GLY A 13 4.77 -2.82 11.83
CA GLY A 13 5.67 -1.67 11.73
C GLY A 13 6.70 -1.73 10.60
N GLU A 14 6.79 -2.84 9.84
CA GLU A 14 7.66 -2.88 8.67
C GLU A 14 7.05 -2.15 7.47
N ILE A 15 7.89 -1.88 6.47
CA ILE A 15 7.51 -1.15 5.25
C ILE A 15 7.08 -2.13 4.17
N VAL A 16 5.90 -1.91 3.61
CA VAL A 16 5.41 -2.57 2.39
C VAL A 16 5.52 -1.57 1.24
N LEU A 17 6.46 -1.81 0.32
CA LEU A 17 6.67 -1.01 -0.88
C LEU A 17 5.89 -1.60 -2.05
N ASP A 18 5.09 -0.76 -2.71
CA ASP A 18 4.44 -1.09 -3.97
C ASP A 18 4.81 -0.04 -5.04
N PRO A 19 5.72 -0.38 -5.96
CA PRO A 19 6.18 0.54 -6.99
C PRO A 19 5.15 0.77 -8.11
N PHE A 20 4.05 0.01 -8.12
CA PHE A 20 2.99 0.07 -9.12
C PHE A 20 1.66 0.37 -8.44
N GLY A 21 1.60 1.45 -7.66
CA GLY A 21 0.56 1.72 -6.65
C GLY A 21 -0.90 1.72 -7.13
N GLY A 22 -1.17 1.53 -8.42
CA GLY A 22 -2.44 1.01 -8.94
C GLY A 22 -3.67 1.73 -8.41
N SER A 23 -4.59 1.00 -7.78
CA SER A 23 -5.75 1.58 -7.11
C SER A 23 -5.48 2.00 -5.66
N GLY A 24 -4.28 1.80 -5.12
CA GLY A 24 -3.94 2.10 -3.73
C GLY A 24 -4.37 1.03 -2.72
N SER A 25 -4.84 -0.12 -3.18
CA SER A 25 -5.25 -1.24 -2.32
C SER A 25 -4.14 -1.71 -1.38
N THR A 26 -2.87 -1.59 -1.78
CA THR A 26 -1.72 -1.93 -0.94
C THR A 26 -1.61 -1.05 0.31
N LEU A 27 -1.92 0.25 0.24
CA LEU A 27 -1.93 1.12 1.43
C LEU A 27 -2.98 0.67 2.43
N ILE A 28 -4.19 0.39 1.95
CA ILE A 28 -5.30 -0.07 2.80
C ILE A 28 -4.94 -1.41 3.46
N ALA A 29 -4.32 -2.32 2.70
CA ALA A 29 -3.88 -3.61 3.22
C ALA A 29 -2.75 -3.47 4.25
N ALA A 30 -1.77 -2.60 4.00
CA ALA A 30 -0.67 -2.32 4.92
C ALA A 30 -1.18 -1.73 6.24
N GLU A 31 -2.07 -0.73 6.17
CA GLU A 31 -2.68 -0.12 7.36
C GLU A 31 -3.46 -1.16 8.20
N LYS A 32 -4.32 -1.94 7.54
CA LYS A 32 -5.10 -3.00 8.21
C LYS A 32 -4.25 -4.11 8.82
N THR A 33 -3.05 -4.32 8.30
CA THR A 33 -2.07 -5.30 8.83
C THR A 33 -1.06 -4.66 9.78
N LYS A 34 -1.21 -3.36 10.08
CA LYS A 34 -0.36 -2.58 10.99
C LYS A 34 1.10 -2.51 10.51
N CYS A 35 1.26 -2.37 9.19
CA CYS A 35 2.50 -2.09 8.50
C CYS A 35 2.43 -0.69 7.87
N HIS A 36 3.57 -0.13 7.49
CA HIS A 36 3.63 1.15 6.77
C HIS A 36 3.64 0.92 5.26
N GLY A 37 2.58 1.34 4.57
CA GLY A 37 2.53 1.28 3.11
C GLY A 37 3.28 2.46 2.46
N ARG A 38 4.04 2.18 1.40
CA ARG A 38 4.65 3.20 0.54
C ARG A 38 4.34 2.87 -0.92
N LEU A 39 3.77 3.84 -1.64
CA LEU A 39 3.41 3.67 -3.06
C LEU A 39 4.21 4.60 -3.95
N ILE A 40 4.45 4.15 -5.18
CA ILE A 40 4.87 5.00 -6.29
C ILE A 40 3.77 4.99 -7.34
N LYS A 41 3.45 6.17 -7.87
CA LYS A 41 2.58 6.36 -9.03
C LYS A 41 3.22 7.37 -9.95
N TYR A 42 3.18 7.05 -11.23
CA TYR A 42 3.76 7.90 -12.27
C TYR A 42 2.87 9.10 -12.58
N GLU A 43 1.56 8.86 -12.74
CA GLU A 43 0.61 9.86 -13.18
C GLU A 43 0.09 10.72 -12.01
N PRO A 44 0.32 12.05 -12.01
CA PRO A 44 -0.07 12.93 -10.89
C PRO A 44 -1.57 12.91 -10.59
N SER A 45 -2.42 12.83 -11.61
CA SER A 45 -3.87 12.76 -11.43
C SER A 45 -4.30 11.51 -10.65
N TYR A 46 -3.61 10.39 -10.82
CA TYR A 46 -3.86 9.16 -10.04
C TYR A 46 -3.30 9.21 -8.62
N CYS A 47 -2.27 10.04 -8.36
CA CYS A 47 -1.82 10.34 -7.01
C CYS A 47 -2.93 11.07 -6.23
N GLU A 48 -3.50 12.11 -6.83
CA GLU A 48 -4.56 12.91 -6.21
C GLU A 48 -5.78 12.06 -5.79
N VAL A 49 -6.24 11.17 -6.68
CA VAL A 49 -7.33 10.24 -6.37
C VAL A 49 -7.00 9.32 -5.19
N THR A 50 -5.73 8.98 -5.00
CA THR A 50 -5.29 8.08 -3.92
C THR A 50 -5.18 8.80 -2.59
N ILE A 51 -4.76 10.06 -2.60
CA ILE A 51 -4.66 10.90 -1.40
C ILE A 51 -6.05 11.18 -0.81
N ARG A 52 -7.08 11.30 -1.65
CA ARG A 52 -8.46 11.61 -1.23
C ARG A 52 -9.26 10.40 -0.69
N ARG A 53 -8.67 9.22 -0.59
CA ARG A 53 -9.31 7.99 -0.09
C ARG A 53 -9.02 7.76 1.38
#